data_AF-A0A3B9HWS9-F1
#
_entry.id   AF-A0A3B9HWS9-F1
#
_cell.length_a   1.000
_cell.length_b   1.000
_cell.length_c   1.000
_cell.angle_alpha   90.00
_cell.angle_beta   90.00
_cell.angle_gamma   90.00
#
_symmetry.space_group_name_H-M   'P 1'
#
loop_
_entity.id
_entity.type
_entity.pdbx_description
1 polymer ?
#
loop_
_entity_poly.entity_id
_entity_poly.type
_entity_poly.pdbx_seq_one_letter_code
_entity_poly.pdbx_strand_id
1 'polypeptide(L)'
;MKKTSAYLLVIAIIVLTPMITCANEIILANLSDKFGQISHRNLESSHEFVFSGEFADIEQALNLTNSNDMFVQFVSVSARDDGKAAIVIKVSSARNQASRKFATFSNTIKPGMISWKMGEVPQNMAVVTTIETDFGNSITLHGLTLKSSLIFSHLFPMIERSGELRDPFFSRGSYSDTGSGRVMDFTVLCQW
;
A
#
# COMPACT_ATOMS: atom_id res chain seq x y z
N MET A 1 -38.22 -33.80 -18.07
CA MET A 1 -36.93 -33.13 -18.36
C MET A 1 -36.64 -32.09 -17.28
N LYS A 2 -35.36 -31.96 -16.93
CA LYS A 2 -34.78 -31.43 -15.68
C LYS A 2 -35.17 -29.97 -15.35
N LYS A 3 -35.79 -29.73 -14.20
CA LYS A 3 -36.04 -28.39 -13.59
C LYS A 3 -35.17 -28.15 -12.34
N THR A 4 -34.01 -28.77 -12.26
CA THR A 4 -33.14 -28.76 -11.06
C THR A 4 -32.07 -27.67 -11.06
N SER A 5 -31.95 -26.87 -12.13
CA SER A 5 -30.79 -25.98 -12.32
C SER A 5 -30.93 -24.57 -11.75
N ALA A 6 -32.15 -24.07 -11.52
CA ALA A 6 -32.35 -22.67 -11.08
C ALA A 6 -32.26 -22.51 -9.55
N TYR A 7 -32.71 -23.49 -8.78
CA TYR A 7 -32.68 -23.44 -7.30
C TYR A 7 -31.26 -23.54 -6.73
N LEU A 8 -30.36 -24.28 -7.38
CA LEU A 8 -28.95 -24.38 -6.98
C LEU A 8 -28.19 -23.06 -7.13
N LEU A 9 -28.54 -22.24 -8.13
CA LEU A 9 -27.88 -20.97 -8.38
C LEU A 9 -28.29 -19.89 -7.35
N VAL A 10 -29.56 -19.88 -6.94
CA VAL A 10 -30.10 -18.93 -5.95
C VAL A 10 -29.58 -19.25 -4.54
N ILE A 11 -29.42 -20.54 -4.20
CA ILE A 11 -28.84 -20.94 -2.91
C ILE A 11 -27.35 -20.56 -2.84
N ALA A 12 -26.60 -20.70 -3.93
CA ALA A 12 -25.19 -20.28 -3.96
C ALA A 12 -25.04 -18.78 -3.70
N ILE A 13 -25.90 -17.93 -4.28
CA ILE A 13 -25.84 -16.47 -4.11
C ILE A 13 -26.23 -16.04 -2.69
N ILE A 14 -27.18 -16.73 -2.04
CA ILE A 14 -27.63 -16.40 -0.67
C ILE A 14 -26.65 -16.90 0.40
N VAL A 15 -25.86 -17.94 0.12
CA VAL A 15 -24.87 -18.47 1.08
C VAL A 15 -23.50 -17.77 0.95
N LEU A 16 -23.16 -17.24 -0.22
CA LEU A 16 -21.90 -16.52 -0.44
C LEU A 16 -21.91 -15.10 0.15
N THR A 17 -23.05 -14.41 0.18
CA THR A 17 -23.16 -13.07 0.76
C THR A 17 -22.87 -12.99 2.27
N PRO A 18 -23.41 -13.85 3.16
CA PRO A 18 -23.12 -13.75 4.60
C PRO A 18 -21.67 -14.08 4.93
N MET A 19 -21.00 -14.94 4.15
CA MET A 19 -19.59 -15.28 4.37
C MET A 19 -18.67 -14.08 4.10
N ILE A 20 -18.94 -13.32 3.03
CA ILE A 20 -18.15 -12.12 2.69
C ILE A 20 -18.38 -11.01 3.72
N THR A 21 -19.62 -10.81 4.19
CA THR A 21 -19.90 -9.85 5.25
C THR A 21 -19.17 -10.20 6.54
N CYS A 22 -19.16 -11.48 6.94
CA CYS A 22 -18.47 -11.94 8.15
C CYS A 22 -16.94 -11.81 8.05
N ALA A 23 -16.33 -12.14 6.90
CA ALA A 23 -14.88 -11.99 6.70
C ALA A 23 -14.42 -10.53 6.86
N ASN A 24 -15.21 -9.57 6.37
CA ASN A 24 -14.91 -8.14 6.51
C ASN A 24 -15.05 -7.66 7.95
N GLU A 25 -16.06 -8.11 8.68
CA GLU A 25 -16.25 -7.77 10.10
C GLU A 25 -15.09 -8.29 10.96
N ILE A 26 -14.58 -9.50 10.67
CA ILE A 26 -13.41 -10.08 11.35
C ILE A 26 -12.16 -9.25 11.05
N ILE A 27 -11.92 -8.89 9.78
CA ILE A 27 -10.78 -8.04 9.41
C ILE A 27 -10.87 -6.69 10.13
N LEU A 28 -12.04 -6.06 10.13
CA LEU A 28 -12.26 -4.78 10.80
C LEU A 28 -12.01 -4.88 12.30
N ALA A 29 -12.53 -5.93 12.96
CA ALA A 29 -12.31 -6.17 14.38
C ALA A 29 -10.84 -6.37 14.72
N ASN A 30 -10.13 -7.20 13.96
CA ASN A 30 -8.70 -7.47 14.16
C ASN A 30 -7.84 -6.22 13.94
N LEU A 31 -8.13 -5.44 12.90
CA LEU A 31 -7.45 -4.18 12.67
C LEU A 31 -7.76 -3.18 13.79
N SER A 32 -9.02 -3.10 14.23
CA SER A 32 -9.41 -2.14 15.26
C SER A 32 -8.80 -2.46 16.62
N ASP A 33 -8.67 -3.73 16.97
CA ASP A 33 -8.00 -4.19 18.20
C ASP A 33 -6.53 -3.74 18.25
N LYS A 34 -5.82 -3.84 17.11
CA LYS A 34 -4.39 -3.50 17.02
C LYS A 34 -4.11 -2.02 16.76
N PHE A 35 -4.88 -1.36 15.90
CA PHE A 35 -4.60 -0.02 15.38
C PHE A 35 -5.63 1.03 15.84
N GLY A 36 -6.63 0.65 16.62
CA GLY A 36 -7.67 1.53 17.14
C GLY A 36 -8.72 1.89 16.08
N GLN A 37 -8.83 3.17 15.74
CA GLN A 37 -9.87 3.63 14.82
C GLN A 37 -9.53 3.29 13.36
N ILE A 38 -10.42 2.51 12.73
CA ILE A 38 -10.35 2.15 11.32
C ILE A 38 -11.51 2.79 10.57
N SER A 39 -11.22 3.54 9.51
CA SER A 39 -12.25 3.93 8.53
C SER A 39 -12.42 2.81 7.52
N HIS A 40 -13.65 2.36 7.33
CA HIS A 40 -14.00 1.30 6.39
C HIS A 40 -14.91 1.84 5.29
N ARG A 41 -14.58 1.50 4.04
CA ARG A 41 -15.40 1.81 2.87
C ARG A 41 -15.71 0.54 2.11
N ASN A 42 -17.00 0.28 1.89
CA ASN A 42 -17.45 -0.77 0.98
C ASN A 42 -17.51 -0.19 -0.44
N LEU A 43 -16.72 -0.75 -1.35
CA LEU A 43 -16.70 -0.40 -2.77
C LEU A 43 -17.34 -1.57 -3.55
N GLU A 44 -17.86 -1.31 -4.75
CA GLU A 44 -18.63 -2.31 -5.52
C GLU A 44 -17.96 -3.70 -5.64
N SER A 45 -16.62 -3.75 -5.71
CA SER A 45 -15.85 -4.99 -5.87
C SER A 45 -14.76 -5.20 -4.81
N SER A 46 -14.66 -4.33 -3.80
CA SER A 46 -13.56 -4.38 -2.83
C SER A 46 -13.92 -3.67 -1.53
N HIS A 47 -13.23 -4.00 -0.45
CA HIS A 47 -13.32 -3.27 0.80
C HIS A 47 -12.02 -2.53 1.05
N GLU A 48 -12.13 -1.29 1.50
CA GLU A 48 -10.99 -0.46 1.83
C GLU A 48 -10.97 -0.16 3.32
N PHE A 49 -9.79 -0.31 3.92
CA PHE A 49 -9.51 0.02 5.31
C PHE A 49 -8.46 1.11 5.35
N VAL A 50 -8.77 2.21 6.06
CA VAL A 50 -7.88 3.36 6.22
C VAL A 50 -7.63 3.57 7.71
N PHE A 51 -6.36 3.61 8.10
CA PHE A 51 -5.95 3.76 9.49
C PHE A 51 -4.55 4.36 9.59
N SER A 52 -4.08 4.57 10.82
CA SER A 52 -2.72 5.02 11.09
C SER A 52 -1.98 4.00 11.95
N GLY A 53 -0.70 3.80 11.69
CA GLY A 53 0.12 2.83 12.42
C GLY A 53 1.60 3.08 12.26
N GLU A 54 2.42 2.33 13.00
CA GLU A 54 3.87 2.35 12.86
C GLU A 54 4.30 1.57 11.61
N PHE A 55 5.41 1.97 10.98
CA PHE A 55 5.95 1.27 9.81
C PHE A 55 6.27 -0.21 10.12
N ALA A 56 6.68 -0.51 11.36
CA ALA A 56 7.02 -1.86 11.79
C ALA A 56 5.80 -2.81 11.84
N ASP A 57 4.59 -2.28 11.95
CA ASP A 57 3.36 -3.09 12.09
C ASP A 57 2.69 -3.39 10.73
N ILE A 58 3.23 -2.91 9.62
CA ILE A 58 2.55 -3.00 8.30
C ILE A 58 2.43 -4.45 7.82
N GLU A 59 3.45 -5.28 8.04
CA GLU A 59 3.36 -6.71 7.72
C GLU A 59 2.25 -7.40 8.52
N GLN A 60 2.12 -7.06 9.81
CA GLN A 60 1.04 -7.58 10.64
C GLN A 60 -0.32 -7.13 10.08
N ALA A 61 -0.47 -5.85 9.70
CA ALA A 61 -1.70 -5.35 9.11
C ALA A 61 -2.09 -6.07 7.81
N LEU A 62 -1.11 -6.34 6.93
CA LEU A 62 -1.31 -7.09 5.69
C LEU A 62 -1.74 -8.54 5.97
N ASN A 63 -1.13 -9.19 6.96
CA ASN A 63 -1.51 -10.54 7.35
C ASN A 63 -2.90 -10.60 8.00
N LEU A 64 -3.28 -9.62 8.83
CA LEU A 64 -4.62 -9.55 9.45
C LEU A 64 -5.72 -9.28 8.43
N THR A 65 -5.41 -8.59 7.34
CA THR A 65 -6.36 -8.26 6.25
C THR A 65 -6.45 -9.36 5.19
N ASN A 66 -5.46 -10.24 5.10
CA ASN A 66 -5.43 -11.34 4.14
C ASN A 66 -5.95 -12.64 4.77
N SER A 67 -7.18 -13.02 4.43
CA SER A 67 -7.86 -14.23 4.92
C SER A 67 -8.11 -15.24 3.78
N ASN A 68 -8.77 -16.36 4.10
CA ASN A 68 -9.12 -17.39 3.11
C ASN A 68 -10.14 -16.91 2.06
N ASP A 69 -10.94 -15.90 2.41
CA ASP A 69 -12.05 -15.39 1.59
C ASP A 69 -11.77 -13.99 1.03
N MET A 70 -10.85 -13.25 1.65
CA MET A 70 -10.49 -11.87 1.28
C MET A 70 -8.98 -11.74 1.12
N PHE A 71 -8.54 -11.31 -0.06
CA PHE A 71 -7.14 -11.18 -0.42
C PHE A 71 -6.79 -9.70 -0.60
N VAL A 72 -5.65 -9.29 -0.05
CA VAL A 72 -5.12 -7.93 -0.25
C VAL A 72 -4.83 -7.71 -1.73
N GLN A 73 -5.46 -6.68 -2.31
CA GLN A 73 -5.27 -6.28 -3.71
C GLN A 73 -4.37 -5.07 -3.85
N PHE A 74 -4.35 -4.21 -2.83
CA PHE A 74 -3.60 -2.97 -2.89
C PHE A 74 -3.24 -2.49 -1.49
N VAL A 75 -2.08 -1.89 -1.37
CA VAL A 75 -1.66 -1.16 -0.18
C VAL A 75 -1.02 0.16 -0.59
N SER A 76 -1.32 1.22 0.15
CA SER A 76 -0.66 2.52 0.08
C SER A 76 -0.23 2.92 1.49
N VAL A 77 1.04 3.29 1.63
CA VAL A 77 1.68 3.69 2.88
C VAL A 77 2.25 5.08 2.67
N SER A 78 1.71 6.06 3.38
CA SER A 78 2.14 7.46 3.29
C SER A 78 2.77 7.92 4.60
N ALA A 79 3.89 8.64 4.52
CA ALA A 79 4.52 9.26 5.68
C ALA A 79 3.63 10.36 6.28
N ARG A 80 3.67 10.47 7.61
CA ARG A 80 3.06 11.55 8.38
C ARG A 80 4.12 12.26 9.20
N ASP A 81 3.84 13.52 9.55
CA ASP A 81 4.77 14.34 10.33
C ASP A 81 4.87 13.91 11.81
N ASP A 82 3.91 13.10 12.30
CA ASP A 82 3.91 12.53 13.66
C ASP A 82 4.75 11.24 13.79
N GLY A 83 5.52 10.89 12.74
CA GLY A 83 6.38 9.71 12.71
C GLY A 83 5.65 8.40 12.36
N LYS A 84 4.32 8.42 12.26
CA LYS A 84 3.51 7.27 11.86
C LYS A 84 3.30 7.23 10.35
N ALA A 85 2.71 6.15 9.88
CA ALA A 85 2.23 6.00 8.52
C ALA A 85 0.70 6.11 8.46
N ALA A 86 0.19 6.79 7.43
CA ALA A 86 -1.20 6.63 6.99
C ALA A 86 -1.25 5.43 6.04
N ILE A 87 -2.12 4.48 6.35
CA ILE A 87 -2.17 3.18 5.67
C ILE A 87 -3.54 3.01 5.05
N VAL A 88 -3.55 2.64 3.77
CA VAL A 88 -4.74 2.23 3.03
C VAL A 88 -4.53 0.82 2.53
N ILE A 89 -5.42 -0.11 2.91
CA ILE A 89 -5.41 -1.49 2.41
C ILE A 89 -6.74 -1.75 1.71
N LYS A 90 -6.69 -2.22 0.46
CA LYS A 90 -7.87 -2.73 -0.26
C LYS A 90 -7.81 -4.23 -0.34
N VAL A 91 -8.92 -4.88 -0.04
CA VAL A 91 -9.10 -6.33 -0.13
C VAL A 91 -10.27 -6.66 -1.06
N SER A 92 -10.23 -7.82 -1.70
CA SER A 92 -11.34 -8.36 -2.49
C SER A 92 -11.35 -9.88 -2.42
N SER A 93 -12.43 -10.51 -2.86
CA SER A 93 -12.50 -11.97 -2.98
C SER A 93 -11.69 -12.54 -4.16
N ALA A 94 -11.14 -11.67 -5.02
CA ALA A 94 -10.30 -12.10 -6.14
C ALA A 94 -8.95 -12.63 -5.64
N ARG A 95 -8.67 -13.91 -5.91
CA ARG A 95 -7.41 -14.53 -5.50
C ARG A 95 -6.22 -13.93 -6.23
N ASN A 96 -5.14 -13.69 -5.48
CA ASN A 96 -3.85 -13.28 -6.02
C ASN A 96 -2.70 -13.91 -5.20
N GLN A 97 -1.46 -13.49 -5.49
CA GLN A 97 -0.26 -13.95 -4.78
C GLN A 97 0.41 -12.83 -3.96
N ALA A 98 -0.36 -11.81 -3.55
CA ALA A 98 0.15 -10.65 -2.82
C ALA A 98 0.92 -11.04 -1.55
N SER A 99 0.41 -12.04 -0.82
CA SER A 99 1.00 -12.52 0.43
C SER A 99 2.46 -12.96 0.33
N ARG A 100 2.92 -13.39 -0.86
CA ARG A 100 4.32 -13.76 -1.10
C ARG A 100 5.28 -12.58 -1.01
N LYS A 101 4.77 -11.36 -1.12
CA LYS A 101 5.53 -10.10 -1.17
C LYS A 101 5.38 -9.24 0.08
N PHE A 102 4.60 -9.66 1.07
CA PHE A 102 4.34 -8.86 2.27
C PHE A 102 5.62 -8.56 3.06
N ALA A 103 6.50 -9.55 3.23
CA ALA A 103 7.78 -9.37 3.92
C ALA A 103 8.71 -8.39 3.18
N THR A 104 8.88 -8.56 1.87
CA THR A 104 9.67 -7.65 1.01
C THR A 104 9.10 -6.23 1.01
N PHE A 105 7.77 -6.09 0.95
CA PHE A 105 7.11 -4.79 1.05
C PHE A 105 7.36 -4.13 2.41
N SER A 106 7.19 -4.88 3.50
CA SER A 106 7.48 -4.45 4.87
C SER A 106 8.93 -4.03 5.05
N ASN A 107 9.89 -4.75 4.46
CA ASN A 107 11.30 -4.37 4.49
C ASN A 107 11.55 -3.07 3.72
N THR A 108 10.95 -2.92 2.53
CA THR A 108 11.11 -1.73 1.69
C THR A 108 10.68 -0.45 2.41
N ILE A 109 9.56 -0.50 3.13
CA ILE A 109 8.96 0.66 3.78
C ILE A 109 9.55 0.98 5.16
N LYS A 110 10.42 0.12 5.71
CA LYS A 110 11.05 0.37 7.01
C LYS A 110 11.86 1.68 6.99
N PRO A 111 11.77 2.51 8.04
CA PRO A 111 12.64 3.67 8.19
C PRO A 111 14.11 3.27 8.08
N GLY A 112 14.89 4.02 7.31
CA GLY A 112 16.30 3.75 7.05
C GLY A 112 16.58 2.98 5.76
N MET A 113 15.60 2.23 5.22
CA MET A 113 15.72 1.61 3.89
C MET A 113 15.48 2.61 2.76
N ILE A 114 14.59 3.57 3.04
CA ILE A 114 14.29 4.70 2.18
C ILE A 114 14.18 5.98 3.03
N SER A 115 14.45 7.11 2.42
CA SER A 115 14.34 8.43 3.05
C SER A 115 12.89 8.90 2.99
N TRP A 116 12.11 8.59 4.00
CA TRP A 116 10.76 9.13 4.14
C TRP A 116 10.78 10.65 4.37
N LYS A 117 9.78 11.35 3.84
CA LYS A 117 9.58 12.77 4.12
C LYS A 117 9.21 12.94 5.60
N MET A 118 10.01 13.73 6.32
CA MET A 118 9.73 14.18 7.68
C MET A 118 9.86 15.69 7.72
N GLY A 119 8.75 16.42 7.92
CA GLY A 119 8.77 17.87 7.90
C GLY A 119 9.08 18.45 6.51
N GLU A 120 9.95 19.45 6.44
CA GLU A 120 10.30 20.14 5.19
C GLU A 120 11.15 19.28 4.23
N VAL A 121 11.08 19.58 2.93
CA VAL A 121 11.85 18.86 1.91
C VAL A 121 13.34 19.23 2.04
N PRO A 122 14.26 18.27 2.27
CA PRO A 122 15.66 18.60 2.49
C PRO A 122 16.36 18.98 1.19
N GLN A 123 17.39 19.82 1.27
CA GLN A 123 18.10 20.32 0.09
C GLN A 123 19.01 19.30 -0.60
N ASN A 124 19.37 18.22 0.11
CA ASN A 124 20.43 17.27 -0.26
C ASN A 124 19.93 15.83 -0.47
N MET A 125 18.62 15.58 -0.40
CA MET A 125 18.08 14.25 -0.67
C MET A 125 16.74 14.32 -1.42
N ALA A 126 16.41 13.24 -2.12
CA ALA A 126 15.06 12.98 -2.58
C ALA A 126 14.34 12.16 -1.51
N VAL A 127 13.15 12.60 -1.09
CA VAL A 127 12.37 11.96 -0.03
C VAL A 127 11.12 11.31 -0.59
N VAL A 128 10.74 10.17 -0.03
CA VAL A 128 9.53 9.42 -0.38
C VAL A 128 8.38 9.88 0.51
N THR A 129 7.24 10.18 -0.09
CA THR A 129 6.02 10.55 0.63
C THR A 129 5.08 9.37 0.74
N THR A 130 5.01 8.54 -0.30
CA THR A 130 4.07 7.43 -0.39
C THR A 130 4.67 6.28 -1.16
N ILE A 131 4.43 5.05 -0.70
CA ILE A 131 4.71 3.83 -1.44
C ILE A 131 3.41 3.06 -1.65
N GLU A 132 3.17 2.63 -2.89
CA GLU A 132 1.96 1.94 -3.29
C GLU A 132 2.26 0.70 -4.11
N THR A 133 1.47 -0.35 -3.92
CA THR A 133 1.52 -1.52 -4.78
C THR A 133 0.18 -2.24 -4.82
N ASP A 134 -0.12 -2.80 -5.98
CA ASP A 134 -1.16 -3.80 -6.19
C ASP A 134 -0.61 -5.24 -6.10
N PHE A 135 0.65 -5.38 -5.68
CA PHE A 135 1.44 -6.61 -5.66
C PHE A 135 1.61 -7.31 -7.03
N GLY A 136 1.35 -6.58 -8.12
CA GLY A 136 1.74 -6.93 -9.48
C GLY A 136 3.25 -6.91 -9.66
N ASN A 137 3.76 -6.66 -10.86
CA ASN A 137 5.21 -6.72 -11.10
C ASN A 137 5.98 -5.54 -10.53
N SER A 138 5.30 -4.44 -10.22
CA SER A 138 5.93 -3.19 -9.81
C SER A 138 5.41 -2.65 -8.49
N ILE A 139 6.24 -1.81 -7.88
CA ILE A 139 5.90 -0.94 -6.77
C ILE A 139 6.11 0.51 -7.21
N THR A 140 5.25 1.41 -6.72
CA THR A 140 5.28 2.83 -7.06
C THR A 140 5.73 3.61 -5.84
N LEU A 141 6.75 4.46 -6.01
CA LEU A 141 7.25 5.39 -5.01
C LEU A 141 6.92 6.80 -5.47
N HIS A 142 6.16 7.53 -4.66
CA HIS A 142 5.93 8.96 -4.84
C HIS A 142 6.81 9.72 -3.87
N GLY A 143 7.32 10.87 -4.29
CA GLY A 143 8.20 11.65 -3.44
C GLY A 143 8.39 13.09 -3.89
N LEU A 144 9.22 13.80 -3.12
CA LEU A 144 9.54 15.21 -3.32
C LEU A 144 11.05 15.43 -3.31
N THR A 145 11.52 16.39 -4.09
CA THR A 145 12.91 16.86 -4.03
C THR A 145 13.04 18.31 -4.48
N LEU A 146 14.07 19.02 -3.98
CA LEU A 146 14.43 20.34 -4.49
C LEU A 146 15.33 20.26 -5.73
N LYS A 147 15.95 19.11 -6.01
CA LYS A 147 16.85 18.90 -7.16
C LYS A 147 16.59 17.53 -7.79
N SER A 148 16.13 17.51 -9.03
CA SER A 148 15.79 16.27 -9.75
C SER A 148 16.96 15.29 -9.85
N SER A 149 18.20 15.78 -9.94
CA SER A 149 19.40 14.94 -9.96
C SER A 149 19.53 14.03 -8.73
N LEU A 150 18.95 14.40 -7.59
CA LEU A 150 18.98 13.60 -6.36
C LEU A 150 18.13 12.32 -6.46
N ILE A 151 17.18 12.25 -7.39
CA ILE A 151 16.46 11.00 -7.67
C ILE A 151 17.47 9.94 -8.13
N PHE A 152 18.34 10.31 -9.07
CA PHE A 152 19.32 9.41 -9.67
C PHE A 152 20.58 9.24 -8.81
N SER A 153 21.06 10.29 -8.16
CA SER A 153 22.32 10.25 -7.40
C SER A 153 22.17 9.80 -5.95
N HIS A 154 20.94 9.79 -5.43
CA HIS A 154 20.67 9.43 -4.02
C HIS A 154 19.61 8.34 -3.91
N LEU A 155 18.39 8.56 -4.41
CA LEU A 155 17.29 7.61 -4.22
C LEU A 155 17.55 6.27 -4.93
N PHE A 156 17.97 6.29 -6.20
CA PHE A 156 18.21 5.06 -6.96
C PHE A 156 19.30 4.18 -6.33
N PRO A 157 20.50 4.71 -5.99
CA PRO A 157 21.51 3.93 -5.28
C PRO A 157 21.05 3.39 -3.92
N MET A 158 20.14 4.07 -3.22
CA MET A 158 19.59 3.60 -1.96
C MET A 158 18.62 2.42 -2.17
N ILE A 159 17.76 2.52 -3.18
CA ILE A 159 16.86 1.42 -3.59
C ILE A 159 17.68 0.19 -4.00
N GLU A 160 18.66 0.36 -4.88
CA GLU A 160 19.50 -0.76 -5.35
C GLU A 160 20.30 -1.43 -4.22
N ARG A 161 20.78 -0.64 -3.25
CA ARG A 161 21.53 -1.16 -2.10
C ARG A 161 20.65 -1.98 -1.14
N SER A 162 19.34 -1.74 -1.12
CA SER A 162 18.41 -2.50 -0.28
C SER A 162 18.32 -3.97 -0.70
N GLY A 163 18.43 -4.25 -2.01
CA GLY A 163 18.23 -5.57 -2.59
C GLY A 163 16.77 -6.06 -2.61
N GLU A 164 15.83 -5.33 -2.01
CA GLU A 164 14.40 -5.68 -1.96
C GLU A 164 13.66 -5.27 -3.23
N LEU A 165 14.19 -4.28 -3.95
CA LEU A 165 13.63 -3.73 -5.18
C LEU A 165 14.71 -3.58 -6.25
N ARG A 166 14.30 -3.60 -7.52
CA ARG A 166 15.19 -3.53 -8.68
C ARG A 166 14.70 -2.55 -9.73
N ASP A 167 15.61 -2.21 -10.63
CA ASP A 167 15.36 -1.43 -11.85
C ASP A 167 14.53 -0.15 -11.59
N PRO A 168 15.00 0.75 -10.72
CA PRO A 168 14.29 1.99 -10.44
C PRO A 168 14.17 2.82 -11.73
N PHE A 169 12.95 3.18 -12.08
CA PHE A 169 12.62 3.92 -13.29
C PHE A 169 11.86 5.21 -12.94
N PHE A 170 12.39 6.35 -13.37
CA PHE A 170 11.72 7.63 -13.22
C PHE A 170 10.57 7.72 -14.23
N SER A 171 9.34 7.69 -13.74
CA SER A 171 8.13 7.66 -14.58
C SER A 171 7.65 9.05 -14.95
N ARG A 172 7.54 9.94 -13.97
CA ARG A 172 7.08 11.32 -14.16
C ARG A 172 7.49 12.21 -13.00
N GLY A 173 7.44 13.51 -13.23
CA GLY A 173 7.47 14.49 -12.16
C GLY A 173 6.98 15.85 -12.64
N SER A 174 6.56 16.67 -11.69
CA SER A 174 6.06 18.01 -11.91
C SER A 174 6.73 18.98 -10.95
N TYR A 175 6.84 20.24 -11.35
CA TYR A 175 7.42 21.29 -10.52
C TYR A 175 6.33 22.21 -10.01
N SER A 176 6.47 22.61 -8.75
CA SER A 176 5.66 23.64 -8.13
C SER A 176 6.56 24.60 -7.34
N ASP A 177 6.22 25.88 -7.35
CA ASP A 177 6.92 26.88 -6.56
C ASP A 177 6.29 26.95 -5.17
N THR A 178 7.12 26.84 -4.13
CA THR A 178 6.71 26.86 -2.72
C THR A 178 7.51 27.91 -1.95
N GLY A 179 7.14 28.19 -0.70
CA GLY A 179 7.91 29.09 0.18
C GLY A 179 9.36 28.63 0.39
N SER A 180 9.64 27.33 0.26
CA SER A 180 10.96 26.72 0.40
C SER A 180 11.76 26.69 -0.91
N GLY A 181 11.20 27.24 -2.01
CA GLY A 181 11.76 27.21 -3.35
C GLY A 181 10.97 26.29 -4.30
N ARG A 182 11.57 26.01 -5.46
CA ARG A 182 10.97 25.14 -6.46
C ARG A 182 11.11 23.67 -6.03
N VAL A 183 9.97 23.04 -5.76
CA VAL A 183 9.88 21.63 -5.36
C VAL A 183 9.43 20.82 -6.58
N MET A 184 10.05 19.66 -6.76
CA MET A 184 9.62 18.65 -7.71
C MET A 184 8.88 17.54 -6.98
N ASP A 185 7.65 17.24 -7.38
CA ASP A 185 7.04 15.93 -7.11
C ASP A 185 7.50 14.92 -8.16
N PHE A 186 7.72 13.68 -7.74
CA PHE A 186 8.16 12.62 -8.62
C PHE A 186 7.43 11.30 -8.36
N THR A 187 7.37 10.48 -9.41
CA THR A 187 6.96 9.08 -9.35
C THR A 187 8.09 8.20 -9.90
N VAL A 188 8.51 7.23 -9.10
CA VAL A 188 9.47 6.18 -9.47
C VAL A 188 8.76 4.84 -9.44
N LEU A 189 8.99 4.01 -10.46
CA LEU A 189 8.54 2.63 -10.50
C LEU A 189 9.74 1.71 -10.23
N CYS A 190 9.57 0.70 -9.39
CA CYS A 190 10.58 -0.34 -9.20
C CYS A 190 9.96 -1.72 -9.42
N GLN A 191 10.77 -2.70 -9.78
CA GLN A 191 10.38 -4.12 -9.79
C GLN A 191 10.68 -4.75 -8.43
N TRP A 192 10.01 -5.86 -8.12
CA TRP A 192 10.32 -6.72 -6.96
C TRP A 192 11.62 -7.52 -7.14
#